data_AF-A0A182ETF3-F1
#
_entry.id   AF-A0A182ETF3-F1
#
_cell.length_a   1.000
_cell.length_b   1.000
_cell.length_c   1.000
_cell.angle_alpha   90.00
_cell.angle_beta   90.00
_cell.angle_gamma   90.00
#
_symmetry.space_group_name_H-M   'P 1'
#
loop_
_entity.id
_entity.type
_entity.pdbx_description
1 polymer ?
#
loop_
_entity_poly.entity_id
_entity_poly.type
_entity_poly.pdbx_seq_one_letter_code
_entity_poly.pdbx_strand_id
1 'polypeptide(L)'
;MEGRFRIEMKNLESDVEPLSCFLSQEVKYVQLGIKNKLTEEIIKKSAVLDRDAKYEKKTLIDRLPAYLSIQMVRFFYKEKDKVNAKILKDVKFPLILDLYDMCTPELQQELLPARDAFKEEEDRKVEAMRSSKTSDGIAVTSEPSMTEKIKKAAPFSFSNDPGSNNSGYYELQGVITHKGRSSNSGHYVAWVRVKGNHWAMCDDDEVHPVSTDDILKLSGGGDWHCAYILLYGPRILKN
;
A
#
# COMPACT_ATOMS: atom_id res chain seq x y z
N MET A 1 34.44 -9.64 23.76
CA MET A 1 34.23 -8.32 23.12
C MET A 1 33.21 -8.50 22.02
N GLU A 2 31.94 -8.21 22.30
CA GLU A 2 30.89 -8.20 21.29
C GLU A 2 30.93 -6.86 20.55
N GLY A 3 31.58 -6.85 19.37
CA GLY A 3 31.55 -5.70 18.47
C GLY A 3 30.31 -5.77 17.60
N ARG A 4 29.29 -4.94 17.88
CA ARG A 4 28.23 -4.65 16.90
C ARG A 4 28.75 -3.62 15.90
N PHE A 5 29.13 -4.08 14.72
CA PHE A 5 29.49 -3.19 13.61
C PHE A 5 28.23 -2.86 12.81
N ARG A 6 27.83 -1.59 12.82
CA ARG A 6 26.76 -1.06 11.97
C ARG A 6 27.40 -0.48 10.72
N ILE A 7 27.42 -1.24 9.63
CA ILE A 7 27.88 -0.77 8.32
C ILE A 7 26.65 -0.20 7.60
N GLU A 8 26.53 1.12 7.56
CA GLU A 8 25.52 1.80 6.76
C GLU A 8 26.02 1.90 5.32
N MET A 9 25.62 0.95 4.47
CA MET A 9 25.71 1.14 3.02
C MET A 9 24.58 2.07 2.60
N LYS A 10 24.89 3.35 2.38
CA LYS A 10 23.99 4.28 1.68
C LYS A 10 23.87 3.81 0.23
N ASN A 11 22.77 3.13 -0.09
CA ASN A 11 22.46 2.78 -1.47
C ASN A 11 22.10 4.10 -2.19
N LEU A 12 22.94 4.52 -3.13
CA LEU A 12 22.79 5.75 -3.93
C LEU A 12 22.05 5.52 -5.26
N GLU A 13 21.53 4.32 -5.47
CA GLU A 13 20.81 3.95 -6.70
C GLU A 13 19.37 4.50 -6.64
N SER A 14 19.15 5.57 -7.40
CA SER A 14 17.87 6.26 -7.57
C SER A 14 17.00 5.58 -8.64
N ASP A 15 16.80 4.26 -8.53
CA ASP A 15 15.91 3.56 -9.46
C ASP A 15 14.48 3.58 -8.91
N VAL A 16 13.60 4.25 -9.65
CA VAL A 16 12.16 4.32 -9.36
C VAL A 16 11.51 3.01 -9.81
N GLU A 17 11.75 1.94 -9.06
CA GLU A 17 11.10 0.65 -9.29
C GLU A 17 9.74 0.57 -8.57
N PRO A 18 8.76 -0.14 -9.14
CA PRO A 18 7.52 -0.46 -8.42
C PRO A 18 7.83 -1.22 -7.14
N LEU A 19 7.19 -0.83 -6.04
CA LEU A 19 7.45 -1.42 -4.74
C LEU A 19 6.98 -2.88 -4.74
N SER A 20 7.94 -3.80 -4.70
CA SER A 20 7.67 -5.23 -4.77
C SER A 20 7.33 -5.79 -3.39
N CYS A 21 6.13 -6.34 -3.25
CA CYS A 21 5.67 -7.05 -2.06
C CYS A 21 5.95 -8.56 -2.22
N PHE A 22 6.96 -9.05 -1.52
CA PHE A 22 7.32 -10.47 -1.54
C PHE A 22 6.42 -11.26 -0.58
N LEU A 23 5.86 -12.36 -1.09
CA LEU A 23 4.88 -13.15 -0.37
C LEU A 23 5.54 -14.40 0.23
N SER A 24 6.01 -14.29 1.47
CA SER A 24 6.51 -15.45 2.23
C SER A 24 5.37 -16.15 3.02
N GLN A 25 5.67 -17.29 3.63
CA GLN A 25 4.74 -18.01 4.51
C GLN A 25 4.33 -17.19 5.74
N GLU A 26 5.12 -16.19 6.15
CA GLU A 26 4.85 -15.37 7.33
C GLU A 26 4.03 -14.11 7.00
N VAL A 27 4.03 -13.67 5.74
CA VAL A 27 3.38 -12.43 5.31
C VAL A 27 1.86 -12.56 5.28
N LYS A 28 1.15 -11.95 6.22
CA LYS A 28 -0.33 -11.87 6.22
C LYS A 28 -0.88 -10.54 5.72
N TYR A 29 -0.07 -9.49 5.80
CA TYR A 29 -0.41 -8.12 5.42
C TYR A 29 0.64 -7.57 4.45
N VAL A 30 0.22 -6.70 3.53
CA VAL A 30 1.13 -6.11 2.51
C VAL A 30 2.28 -5.34 3.15
N GLN A 31 2.07 -4.62 4.25
CA GLN A 31 3.12 -3.86 4.95
C GLN A 31 4.29 -4.75 5.38
N LEU A 32 4.00 -5.97 5.83
CA LEU A 32 5.04 -6.93 6.22
C LEU A 32 5.81 -7.45 5.01
N GLY A 33 5.13 -7.67 3.88
CA GLY A 33 5.77 -8.09 2.63
C GLY A 33 6.70 -7.02 2.05
N ILE A 34 6.32 -5.73 2.18
CA ILE A 34 7.19 -4.60 1.83
C ILE A 34 8.40 -4.55 2.76
N LYS A 35 8.20 -4.67 4.07
CA LYS A 35 9.29 -4.65 5.06
C LYS A 35 10.32 -5.76 4.84
N ASN A 36 9.87 -6.94 4.41
CA ASN A 36 10.74 -8.04 4.05
C ASN A 36 11.62 -7.74 2.84
N LYS A 37 11.16 -6.93 1.89
CA LYS A 37 12.00 -6.47 0.76
C LYS A 37 13.03 -5.44 1.21
N LEU A 38 12.68 -4.60 2.17
CA LEU A 38 13.59 -3.58 2.69
C LEU A 38 14.74 -4.17 3.52
N THR A 39 14.58 -5.39 4.03
CA THR A 39 15.59 -6.10 4.84
C THR A 39 16.08 -7.34 4.09
N GLU A 40 17.29 -7.30 3.57
CA GLU A 40 17.88 -8.41 2.81
C GLU A 40 19.13 -8.95 3.51
N GLU A 41 19.25 -10.27 3.59
CA GLU A 41 20.49 -10.93 4.04
C GLU A 41 21.38 -11.20 2.83
N ILE A 42 22.62 -10.70 2.87
CA ILE A 42 23.61 -10.89 1.81
C ILE A 42 24.85 -11.57 2.36
N ILE A 43 25.39 -12.54 1.61
CA ILE A 43 26.65 -13.19 1.95
C ILE A 43 27.75 -12.48 1.18
N LYS A 44 28.70 -11.90 1.92
CA LYS A 44 29.88 -11.25 1.33
C LYS A 44 31.13 -11.74 2.04
N LYS A 45 32.23 -11.83 1.30
CA LYS A 45 33.55 -12.08 1.89
C LYS A 45 33.95 -10.89 2.74
N SER A 46 34.07 -11.10 4.04
CA SER A 46 34.45 -10.05 4.98
C SER A 46 35.94 -9.76 4.89
N ALA A 47 36.33 -8.52 4.63
CA ALA A 47 37.74 -8.12 4.62
C ALA A 47 38.41 -8.27 6.00
N VAL A 48 37.63 -8.23 7.09
CA VAL A 48 38.13 -8.33 8.47
C VAL A 48 38.25 -9.78 8.93
N LEU A 49 37.29 -10.63 8.56
CA LEU A 49 37.25 -12.04 8.99
C LEU A 49 37.87 -13.01 7.96
N ASP A 50 38.24 -12.51 6.77
CA ASP A 50 38.71 -13.24 5.58
C ASP A 50 37.88 -14.50 5.24
N ARG A 51 36.59 -14.45 5.55
CA ARG A 51 35.63 -15.52 5.29
C ARG A 51 34.28 -14.94 4.88
N ASP A 52 33.45 -15.78 4.30
CA ASP A 52 32.07 -15.42 4.00
C ASP A 52 31.31 -15.16 5.30
N ALA A 53 30.78 -13.95 5.43
CA ALA A 53 29.96 -13.53 6.54
C ALA A 53 28.58 -13.11 6.03
N LYS A 54 27.56 -13.34 6.86
CA LYS A 54 26.20 -12.86 6.60
C LYS A 54 26.12 -11.40 7.03
N TYR A 55 25.71 -10.55 6.11
CA TYR A 55 25.43 -9.13 6.32
C TYR A 55 23.94 -8.89 6.18
N GLU A 56 23.39 -8.00 7.00
CA GLU A 56 22.01 -7.57 6.91
C GLU A 56 21.97 -6.17 6.27
N LYS A 57 21.35 -6.06 5.08
CA LYS A 57 21.11 -4.79 4.39
C LYS A 57 19.73 -4.29 4.78
N LYS A 58 19.67 -3.15 5.46
CA LYS A 58 18.42 -2.43 5.76
C LYS A 58 18.34 -1.20 4.87
N THR A 59 17.26 -1.10 4.12
CA THR A 59 16.93 0.05 3.28
C THR A 59 15.72 0.76 3.86
N LEU A 60 15.69 2.08 3.77
CA LEU A 60 14.58 2.94 4.18
C LEU A 60 14.17 3.80 3.00
N ILE A 61 12.91 4.25 3.01
CA ILE A 61 12.35 5.09 1.95
C ILE A 61 12.69 6.55 2.24
N ASP A 62 13.43 7.18 1.33
CA ASP A 62 13.84 8.58 1.45
C ASP A 62 12.84 9.56 0.82
N ARG A 63 12.12 9.11 -0.22
CA ARG A 63 11.12 9.92 -0.93
C ARG A 63 9.92 9.07 -1.30
N LEU A 64 8.73 9.58 -1.00
CA LEU A 64 7.46 8.92 -1.30
C LEU A 64 6.79 9.54 -2.54
N PRO A 65 6.47 8.76 -3.59
CA PRO A 65 5.79 9.29 -4.78
C PRO A 65 4.30 9.55 -4.52
N ALA A 66 3.68 10.49 -5.24
CA ALA A 66 2.24 10.77 -5.09
C ALA A 66 1.38 9.53 -5.38
N TYR A 67 1.72 8.78 -6.43
CA TYR A 67 1.09 7.50 -6.75
C TYR A 67 2.08 6.38 -6.53
N LEU A 68 1.64 5.35 -5.83
CA LEU A 68 2.44 4.19 -5.49
C LEU A 68 1.82 2.94 -6.09
N SER A 69 2.59 2.26 -6.95
CA SER A 69 2.24 0.93 -7.43
C SER A 69 2.94 -0.12 -6.58
N ILE A 70 2.18 -1.03 -5.99
CA ILE A 70 2.69 -2.19 -5.27
C ILE A 70 2.45 -3.44 -6.11
N GLN A 71 3.54 -4.12 -6.48
CA GLN A 71 3.47 -5.40 -7.17
C GLN A 71 3.44 -6.54 -6.17
N MET A 72 2.37 -7.34 -6.17
CA MET A 72 2.30 -8.57 -5.38
C MET A 72 3.00 -9.70 -6.14
N VAL A 73 4.21 -10.06 -5.69
CA VAL A 73 5.05 -11.06 -6.37
C VAL A 73 4.51 -12.47 -6.09
N ARG A 74 3.45 -12.85 -6.79
CA ARG A 74 2.72 -14.12 -6.61
C ARG A 74 3.27 -15.27 -7.45
N PHE A 75 3.90 -14.99 -8.58
CA PHE A 75 4.40 -16.04 -9.46
C PHE A 75 5.84 -16.36 -9.11
N PHE A 76 6.14 -17.66 -8.99
CA PHE A 76 7.48 -18.15 -8.74
C PHE A 76 7.70 -19.46 -9.48
N TYR A 77 8.95 -19.71 -9.84
CA TYR A 77 9.34 -20.95 -10.47
C TYR A 77 9.76 -21.97 -9.42
N LYS A 78 9.16 -23.16 -9.45
CA LYS A 78 9.57 -24.28 -8.60
C LYS A 78 10.56 -25.13 -9.37
N GLU A 79 11.84 -25.02 -9.03
CA GLU A 79 12.91 -25.80 -9.69
C GLU A 79 12.71 -27.31 -9.57
N LYS A 80 12.21 -27.79 -8.42
CA LYS A 80 11.98 -29.22 -8.17
C LYS A 80 11.04 -29.86 -9.20
N ASP A 81 9.95 -29.17 -9.49
CA ASP A 81 8.89 -29.67 -10.37
C ASP A 81 9.05 -29.13 -11.80
N LYS A 82 9.97 -28.19 -12.02
CA LYS A 82 10.14 -27.41 -13.26
C LYS A 82 8.84 -26.76 -13.73
N VAL A 83 8.00 -26.31 -12.79
CA VAL A 83 6.72 -25.66 -13.07
C VAL A 83 6.68 -24.25 -12.52
N ASN A 84 5.98 -23.37 -13.23
CA ASN A 84 5.55 -22.09 -12.68
C ASN A 84 4.39 -22.30 -11.72
N ALA A 85 4.47 -21.71 -10.54
CA ALA A 85 3.43 -21.77 -9.52
C ALA A 85 2.98 -20.37 -9.12
N LYS A 86 1.69 -20.26 -8.77
CA LYS A 86 1.09 -19.04 -8.23
C LYS A 86 0.84 -19.19 -6.73
N ILE A 87 1.25 -18.20 -5.96
CA ILE A 87 0.96 -18.09 -4.52
C ILE A 87 -0.47 -17.59 -4.36
N LEU A 88 -1.37 -18.52 -4.03
CA LEU A 88 -2.80 -18.24 -3.78
C LEU A 88 -3.10 -17.84 -2.33
N LYS A 89 -2.06 -17.55 -1.54
CA LYS A 89 -2.20 -17.15 -0.14
C LYS A 89 -3.04 -15.88 -0.01
N ASP A 90 -3.92 -15.87 0.99
CA ASP A 90 -4.66 -14.69 1.40
C ASP A 90 -3.72 -13.68 2.07
N VAL A 91 -3.52 -12.52 1.42
CA VAL A 91 -2.72 -11.41 1.96
C VAL A 91 -3.55 -10.16 1.92
N LYS A 92 -3.88 -9.66 3.11
CA LYS A 92 -4.74 -8.50 3.29
C LYS A 92 -4.00 -7.23 2.89
N PHE A 93 -4.68 -6.37 2.16
CA PHE A 93 -4.24 -5.03 1.82
C PHE A 93 -5.26 -4.02 2.34
N PRO A 94 -4.82 -2.92 2.97
CA PRO A 94 -5.73 -1.95 3.53
C PRO A 94 -6.22 -0.97 2.45
N LEU A 95 -7.40 -0.38 2.65
CA LEU A 95 -7.88 0.73 1.81
C LEU A 95 -7.04 1.98 2.02
N ILE A 96 -6.60 2.20 3.26
CA ILE A 96 -5.70 3.28 3.66
C ILE A 96 -4.37 2.65 4.05
N LEU A 97 -3.33 2.94 3.28
CA LEU A 97 -1.99 2.44 3.52
C LEU A 97 -1.15 3.51 4.21
N ASP A 98 -0.42 3.10 5.24
CA ASP A 98 0.52 3.94 5.98
C ASP A 98 1.94 3.40 5.79
N LEU A 99 2.84 4.26 5.32
CA LEU A 99 4.24 3.91 5.06
C LEU A 99 5.24 4.61 5.99
N TYR A 100 4.75 5.34 7.00
CA TYR A 100 5.59 6.12 7.91
C TYR A 100 6.71 5.31 8.57
N ASP A 101 6.39 4.10 9.04
CA ASP A 101 7.34 3.21 9.71
C ASP A 101 8.48 2.71 8.82
N MET A 102 8.36 2.85 7.50
CA MET A 102 9.34 2.39 6.50
C MET A 102 10.18 3.54 5.91
N CYS A 103 9.90 4.78 6.33
CA CYS A 103 10.60 5.99 5.88
C CYS A 103 11.87 6.26 6.69
N THR A 104 12.75 7.12 6.15
CA THR A 104 13.91 7.65 6.89
C THR A 104 13.46 8.55 8.05
N PRO A 105 14.23 8.65 9.15
CA PRO A 105 13.90 9.55 10.27
C PRO A 105 13.74 11.00 9.85
N GLU A 106 14.50 11.44 8.85
CA GLU A 106 14.44 12.77 8.26
C GLU A 106 13.09 13.00 7.57
N LEU A 107 12.69 12.07 6.69
CA LEU A 107 11.39 12.15 6.02
C LEU A 107 10.24 12.03 7.02
N GLN A 108 10.35 11.18 8.04
CA GLN A 108 9.34 11.05 9.09
C GLN A 108 9.03 12.40 9.75
N GLN A 109 10.05 13.20 10.06
CA GLN A 109 9.86 14.53 10.64
C GLN A 109 9.12 15.49 9.69
N GLU A 110 9.41 15.43 8.39
CA GLU A 110 8.73 16.24 7.37
C GLU A 110 7.26 15.85 7.18
N LEU A 111 6.91 14.57 7.40
CA LEU A 111 5.54 14.06 7.27
C LEU A 111 4.66 14.40 8.49
N LEU A 112 5.23 14.64 9.67
CA LEU A 112 4.48 14.87 10.92
C LEU A 112 3.41 15.97 10.82
N PRO A 113 3.70 17.18 10.30
CA PRO A 113 2.71 18.27 10.28
C PRO A 113 1.46 17.92 9.47
N ALA A 114 1.63 17.22 8.34
CA ALA A 114 0.50 16.78 7.54
C ALA A 114 -0.26 15.66 8.25
N ARG A 115 0.44 14.72 8.90
CA ARG A 115 -0.17 13.61 9.66
C ARG A 115 -0.98 14.11 10.86
N ASP A 116 -0.48 15.11 11.56
CA ASP A 116 -1.19 15.75 12.68
C ASP A 116 -2.49 16.40 12.18
N ALA A 117 -2.45 17.11 11.04
CA ALA A 117 -3.66 17.66 10.42
C ALA A 117 -4.68 16.58 10.01
N PHE A 118 -4.21 15.43 9.50
CA PHE A 118 -5.10 14.28 9.22
C PHE A 118 -5.73 13.71 10.48
N LYS A 119 -4.95 13.60 11.57
CA LYS A 119 -5.40 13.07 12.85
C LYS A 119 -6.47 13.98 13.46
N GLU A 120 -6.26 15.29 13.47
CA GLU A 120 -7.23 16.27 13.97
C GLU A 120 -8.58 16.19 13.23
N GLU A 121 -8.56 16.03 11.90
CA GLU A 121 -9.79 15.90 11.11
C GLU A 121 -10.51 14.57 11.36
N GLU A 122 -9.78 13.46 11.57
CA GLU A 122 -10.37 12.18 11.95
C GLU A 122 -11.00 12.25 13.34
N ASP A 123 -10.30 12.82 14.32
CA ASP A 123 -10.81 13.01 15.69
C ASP A 123 -12.08 13.87 15.67
N ARG A 124 -12.09 14.97 14.90
CA ARG A 124 -13.26 15.84 14.72
C ARG A 124 -14.46 15.11 14.13
N LYS A 125 -14.25 14.24 13.13
CA LYS A 125 -15.32 13.42 12.53
C LYS A 125 -15.87 12.41 13.52
N VAL A 126 -15.01 11.78 14.32
CA VAL A 126 -15.42 10.81 15.33
C VAL A 126 -16.25 11.49 16.43
N GLU A 127 -15.87 12.68 16.89
CA GLU A 127 -16.64 13.46 17.85
C GLU A 127 -18.01 13.90 17.30
N ALA A 128 -18.07 14.32 16.03
CA ALA A 128 -19.32 14.65 15.37
C ALA A 128 -20.26 13.43 15.27
N MET A 129 -19.74 12.25 14.92
CA MET A 129 -20.52 11.01 14.90
C MET A 129 -20.97 10.55 16.29
N ARG A 130 -20.19 10.82 17.34
CA ARG A 130 -20.55 10.50 18.73
C ARG A 130 -21.69 11.41 19.22
N SER A 131 -21.60 12.71 18.95
CA SER A 131 -22.63 13.69 19.34
C SER A 131 -23.97 13.46 18.63
N SER A 132 -23.97 13.04 17.36
CA SER A 132 -25.19 12.71 16.63
C SER A 132 -25.89 11.44 17.12
N LYS A 133 -25.16 10.50 17.76
CA LYS A 133 -25.75 9.25 18.31
C LYS A 133 -26.41 9.43 19.67
N THR A 134 -26.13 10.52 20.39
CA THR A 134 -26.72 10.81 21.71
C THR A 134 -28.07 11.54 21.64
N SER A 135 -28.53 11.95 20.47
CA SER A 135 -29.82 12.63 20.26
C SER A 135 -30.77 11.77 19.42
N ASP A 136 -31.38 10.74 20.02
CA ASP A 136 -32.44 9.96 19.36
C ASP A 136 -33.79 10.68 19.49
N GLY A 137 -34.33 11.11 18.35
CA GLY A 137 -35.64 11.73 18.24
C GLY A 137 -35.98 12.25 16.83
N ILE A 138 -36.37 11.33 15.94
CA ILE A 138 -37.20 11.51 14.71
C ILE A 138 -36.84 12.71 13.79
N ALA A 139 -36.16 12.43 12.67
CA ALA A 139 -36.35 13.17 11.41
C ALA A 139 -35.86 12.39 10.19
N VAL A 140 -36.83 11.90 9.42
CA VAL A 140 -36.92 11.75 7.97
C VAL A 140 -35.63 11.96 7.16
N THR A 141 -35.30 10.92 6.38
CA THR A 141 -34.48 10.92 5.17
C THR A 141 -34.60 12.23 4.38
N SER A 142 -33.59 13.08 4.49
CA SER A 142 -33.29 14.09 3.50
C SER A 142 -31.86 13.82 3.03
N GLU A 143 -31.75 13.30 1.80
CA GLU A 143 -30.49 13.35 1.07
C GLU A 143 -29.99 14.80 1.08
N PRO A 144 -28.75 15.08 1.49
CA PRO A 144 -28.19 16.39 1.27
C PRO A 144 -27.91 16.52 -0.23
N SER A 145 -28.88 17.14 -0.90
CA SER A 145 -28.78 17.88 -2.15
C SER A 145 -27.34 18.25 -2.49
N MET A 146 -26.93 17.77 -3.67
CA MET A 146 -25.80 18.20 -4.47
C MET A 146 -25.57 19.72 -4.39
N THR A 147 -24.64 20.11 -3.54
CA THR A 147 -23.84 21.32 -3.74
C THR A 147 -22.51 21.07 -3.06
N GLU A 148 -21.66 20.28 -3.72
CA GLU A 148 -20.24 20.20 -3.40
C GLU A 148 -19.67 21.62 -3.53
N LYS A 149 -19.74 22.40 -2.45
CA LYS A 149 -18.81 23.48 -2.20
C LYS A 149 -17.44 22.85 -2.37
N ILE A 150 -16.67 23.32 -3.35
CA ILE A 150 -15.31 22.90 -3.63
C ILE A 150 -14.49 23.20 -2.36
N LYS A 151 -14.50 22.25 -1.43
CA LYS A 151 -13.58 22.19 -0.30
C LYS A 151 -12.20 22.23 -0.93
N LYS A 152 -11.47 23.33 -0.73
CA LYS A 152 -10.11 23.46 -1.27
C LYS A 152 -9.32 22.28 -0.74
N ALA A 153 -9.00 21.34 -1.62
CA ALA A 153 -8.14 20.21 -1.32
C ALA A 153 -6.80 20.77 -0.85
N ALA A 154 -6.35 20.35 0.33
CA ALA A 154 -4.99 20.66 0.75
C ALA A 154 -4.01 20.04 -0.26
N PRO A 155 -2.87 20.69 -0.55
CA PRO A 155 -1.85 20.11 -1.41
C PRO A 155 -1.36 18.80 -0.79
N PHE A 156 -1.27 17.75 -1.60
CA PHE A 156 -0.77 16.42 -1.19
C PHE A 156 0.75 16.26 -1.37
N SER A 157 1.41 17.24 -1.98
CA SER A 157 2.85 17.27 -2.22
C SER A 157 3.52 18.35 -1.40
N PHE A 158 4.82 18.17 -1.15
CA PHE A 158 5.62 19.23 -0.55
C PHE A 158 5.78 20.39 -1.52
N SER A 159 5.85 21.63 -1.00
CA SER A 159 6.00 22.84 -1.83
C SER A 159 7.33 22.88 -2.58
N ASN A 160 8.37 22.26 -2.03
CA ASN A 160 9.71 22.15 -2.59
C ASN A 160 9.91 20.90 -3.45
N ASP A 161 8.99 19.92 -3.43
CA ASP A 161 9.13 18.65 -4.16
C ASP A 161 7.80 18.22 -4.82
N PRO A 162 7.48 18.72 -6.02
CA PRO A 162 6.27 18.35 -6.74
C PRO A 162 6.21 16.85 -7.04
N GLY A 163 5.05 16.24 -6.79
CA GLY A 163 4.83 14.81 -7.02
C GLY A 163 5.31 13.90 -5.89
N SER A 164 5.78 14.47 -4.78
CA SER A 164 5.95 13.75 -3.51
C SER A 164 4.61 13.57 -2.77
N ASN A 165 4.54 12.62 -1.84
CA ASN A 165 3.46 12.53 -0.86
C ASN A 165 3.94 13.14 0.47
N ASN A 166 3.19 14.11 0.97
CA ASN A 166 3.55 14.89 2.17
C ASN A 166 3.00 14.35 3.49
N SER A 167 2.26 13.24 3.50
CA SER A 167 1.65 12.66 4.71
C SER A 167 2.06 11.21 5.00
N GLY A 168 2.52 10.49 3.98
CA GLY A 168 2.78 9.06 4.05
C GLY A 168 1.52 8.20 4.08
N TYR A 169 0.34 8.82 4.02
CA TYR A 169 -0.93 8.14 3.84
C TYR A 169 -1.29 8.03 2.36
N TYR A 170 -1.73 6.84 2.00
CA TYR A 170 -2.23 6.55 0.68
C TYR A 170 -3.62 5.94 0.74
N GLU A 171 -4.42 6.22 -0.26
CA GLU A 171 -5.73 5.57 -0.46
C GLU A 171 -5.68 4.69 -1.69
N LEU A 172 -6.25 3.49 -1.58
CA LEU A 172 -6.37 2.56 -2.70
C LEU A 172 -7.25 3.18 -3.79
N GLN A 173 -6.71 3.25 -5.00
CA GLN A 173 -7.38 3.79 -6.20
C GLN A 173 -7.74 2.68 -7.19
N GLY A 174 -6.92 1.63 -7.25
CA GLY A 174 -7.16 0.53 -8.17
C GLY A 174 -6.51 -0.76 -7.72
N VAL A 175 -7.09 -1.87 -8.15
CA VAL A 175 -6.56 -3.21 -7.99
C VAL A 175 -6.61 -3.92 -9.33
N ILE A 176 -5.49 -4.47 -9.76
CA ILE A 176 -5.46 -5.43 -10.87
C ILE A 176 -5.42 -6.81 -10.26
N THR A 177 -6.34 -7.67 -10.68
CA THR A 177 -6.42 -9.05 -10.21
C THR A 177 -6.05 -10.02 -11.32
N HIS A 178 -5.54 -11.18 -10.94
CA HIS A 178 -5.38 -12.32 -11.84
C HIS A 178 -6.22 -13.49 -11.34
N LYS A 179 -7.13 -13.98 -12.19
CA LYS A 179 -7.94 -15.19 -11.98
C LYS A 179 -7.25 -16.39 -12.61
N GLY A 180 -7.23 -17.52 -11.91
CA GLY A 180 -6.58 -18.75 -12.38
C GLY A 180 -5.27 -19.09 -11.65
N ARG A 181 -4.86 -20.36 -11.77
CA ARG A 181 -3.75 -20.97 -11.01
C ARG A 181 -2.39 -20.93 -11.73
N SER A 182 -2.40 -20.83 -13.05
CA SER A 182 -1.18 -20.87 -13.88
C SER A 182 -0.65 -19.47 -14.12
N SER A 183 0.63 -19.35 -14.45
CA SER A 183 1.22 -18.13 -15.02
C SER A 183 0.97 -17.99 -16.52
N ASN A 184 0.68 -19.10 -17.21
CA ASN A 184 0.55 -19.15 -18.66
C ASN A 184 -0.90 -19.06 -19.13
N SER A 185 -1.86 -19.04 -18.20
CA SER A 185 -3.28 -18.96 -18.48
C SER A 185 -3.99 -18.32 -17.29
N GLY A 186 -5.01 -17.54 -17.58
CA GLY A 186 -5.83 -16.90 -16.57
C GLY A 186 -6.54 -15.71 -17.18
N HIS A 187 -7.06 -14.85 -16.31
CA HIS A 187 -7.79 -13.67 -16.73
C HIS A 187 -7.47 -12.48 -15.83
N TYR A 188 -7.16 -11.33 -16.43
CA TYR A 188 -6.88 -10.11 -15.69
C TYR A 188 -8.10 -9.22 -15.66
N VAL A 189 -8.48 -8.77 -14.47
CA VAL A 189 -9.63 -7.88 -14.27
C VAL A 189 -9.18 -6.69 -13.44
N ALA A 190 -9.56 -5.50 -13.88
CA ALA A 190 -9.25 -4.25 -13.22
C ALA A 190 -10.42 -3.82 -12.31
N TRP A 191 -10.09 -3.31 -11.14
CA TRP A 191 -11.06 -2.84 -10.15
C TRP A 191 -10.66 -1.42 -9.80
N VAL A 192 -11.49 -0.44 -10.16
CA VAL A 192 -11.12 0.97 -10.08
C VAL A 192 -12.10 1.71 -9.18
N ARG A 193 -11.56 2.58 -8.33
CA ARG A 193 -12.35 3.45 -7.48
C ARG A 193 -12.90 4.60 -8.32
N VAL A 194 -14.21 4.77 -8.32
CA VAL A 194 -14.88 5.83 -9.10
C VAL A 194 -15.09 7.07 -8.24
N LYS A 195 -15.81 6.94 -7.12
CA LYS A 195 -16.08 8.05 -6.20
C LYS A 195 -16.45 7.54 -4.81
N GLY A 196 -15.76 8.04 -3.78
CA GLY A 196 -16.05 7.69 -2.40
C GLY A 196 -15.87 6.18 -2.16
N ASN A 197 -16.96 5.48 -1.84
CA ASN A 197 -16.97 4.03 -1.62
C ASN A 197 -17.50 3.23 -2.82
N HIS A 198 -17.71 3.88 -3.97
CA HIS A 198 -18.16 3.21 -5.19
C HIS A 198 -16.97 2.76 -6.03
N TRP A 199 -16.99 1.48 -6.38
CA TRP A 199 -15.98 0.83 -7.22
C TRP A 199 -16.63 0.28 -8.48
N ALA A 200 -15.82 0.14 -9.52
CA ALA A 200 -16.19 -0.53 -10.76
C ALA A 200 -15.22 -1.70 -10.98
N MET A 201 -15.79 -2.87 -11.29
CA MET A 201 -15.07 -4.00 -11.85
C MET A 201 -15.14 -3.89 -13.38
N CYS A 202 -13.99 -3.68 -14.00
CA CYS A 202 -13.83 -3.62 -15.45
C CYS A 202 -13.25 -4.96 -15.92
N ASP A 203 -14.13 -5.82 -16.43
CA ASP A 203 -13.82 -7.13 -16.98
C ASP A 203 -13.92 -7.02 -18.51
N ASP A 204 -12.78 -6.78 -19.17
CA ASP A 204 -12.69 -6.46 -20.59
C ASP A 204 -13.66 -5.34 -21.03
N ASP A 205 -14.71 -5.68 -21.78
CA ASP A 205 -15.76 -4.78 -22.28
C ASP A 205 -16.95 -4.62 -21.31
N GLU A 206 -17.02 -5.43 -20.26
CA GLU A 206 -18.08 -5.37 -19.26
C GLU A 206 -17.65 -4.57 -18.02
N VAL A 207 -18.49 -3.62 -17.59
CA VAL A 207 -18.26 -2.80 -16.40
C VAL A 207 -19.39 -2.99 -15.41
N HIS A 208 -19.05 -3.48 -14.21
CA HIS A 208 -20.00 -3.80 -13.16
C HIS A 208 -19.73 -2.96 -11.90
N PRO A 209 -20.75 -2.35 -11.26
CA PRO A 209 -20.58 -1.67 -9.99
C PRO A 209 -20.33 -2.69 -8.88
N VAL A 210 -19.38 -2.41 -7.99
CA VAL A 210 -19.01 -3.30 -6.89
C VAL A 210 -18.77 -2.52 -5.59
N SER A 211 -18.91 -3.21 -4.46
CA SER A 211 -18.75 -2.62 -3.15
C SER A 211 -17.30 -2.66 -2.67
N THR A 212 -16.95 -1.79 -1.72
CA THR A 212 -15.65 -1.83 -1.04
C THR A 212 -15.37 -3.19 -0.37
N ASP A 213 -16.41 -3.87 0.13
CA ASP A 213 -16.25 -5.20 0.75
C ASP A 213 -15.83 -6.26 -0.27
N ASP A 214 -16.27 -6.13 -1.52
CA ASP A 214 -15.85 -7.01 -2.61
C ASP A 214 -14.39 -6.79 -2.97
N ILE A 215 -13.91 -5.54 -2.91
CA ILE A 215 -12.49 -5.21 -3.10
C ILE A 215 -11.62 -5.88 -2.04
N LEU A 216 -12.05 -5.88 -0.77
CA LEU A 216 -11.30 -6.51 0.31
C LEU A 216 -11.24 -8.05 0.19
N LYS A 217 -12.18 -8.67 -0.53
CA LYS A 217 -12.16 -10.11 -0.85
C LYS A 217 -11.12 -10.49 -1.90
N LEU A 218 -10.55 -9.53 -2.62
CA LEU A 218 -9.51 -9.77 -3.65
C LEU A 218 -8.14 -10.13 -3.05
N SER A 219 -8.02 -10.21 -1.72
CA SER A 219 -6.78 -10.52 -1.00
C SER A 219 -6.20 -11.91 -1.31
N GLY A 220 -7.04 -12.81 -1.84
CA GLY A 220 -6.66 -14.16 -2.29
C GLY A 220 -7.28 -15.25 -1.41
N GLY A 221 -6.67 -16.44 -1.39
CA GLY A 221 -7.12 -17.57 -0.58
C GLY A 221 -7.90 -18.66 -1.32
N GLY A 222 -7.86 -18.70 -2.66
CA GLY A 222 -8.55 -19.71 -3.46
C GLY A 222 -8.39 -19.50 -4.96
N ASP A 223 -9.34 -20.03 -5.74
CA ASP A 223 -9.37 -19.92 -7.21
C ASP A 223 -10.01 -18.64 -7.73
N TRP A 224 -10.49 -17.81 -6.82
CA TRP A 224 -11.09 -16.51 -7.12
C TRP A 224 -10.04 -15.48 -7.56
N HIS A 225 -10.50 -14.27 -7.88
CA HIS A 225 -9.64 -13.12 -8.17
C HIS A 225 -8.65 -12.89 -7.03
N CYS A 226 -7.35 -12.85 -7.38
CA CYS A 226 -6.27 -12.54 -6.46
C CYS A 226 -5.61 -11.24 -6.90
N ALA A 227 -5.49 -10.28 -5.99
CA ALA A 227 -4.79 -9.03 -6.21
C ALA A 227 -3.35 -9.29 -6.66
N TYR A 228 -2.96 -8.65 -7.77
CA TYR A 228 -1.66 -8.79 -8.41
C TYR A 228 -0.90 -7.47 -8.39
N ILE A 229 -1.58 -6.37 -8.74
CA ILE A 229 -1.02 -5.02 -8.62
C ILE A 229 -2.03 -4.18 -7.82
N LEU A 230 -1.53 -3.43 -6.85
CA LEU A 230 -2.29 -2.46 -6.08
C LEU A 230 -1.81 -1.07 -6.48
N LEU A 231 -2.74 -0.19 -6.84
CA LEU A 231 -2.47 1.21 -7.12
C LEU A 231 -3.01 2.06 -5.99
N TYR A 232 -2.11 2.76 -5.33
CA TYR A 232 -2.38 3.68 -4.25
C TYR A 232 -2.13 5.11 -4.72
N GLY A 233 -3.03 6.02 -4.34
CA GLY A 233 -2.92 7.46 -4.62
C GLY A 233 -2.84 8.26 -3.34
N PRO A 234 -2.56 9.57 -3.43
CA PRO A 234 -2.41 10.40 -2.26
C PRO A 234 -3.74 10.53 -1.52
N ARG A 235 -3.71 10.50 -0.19
CA ARG A 235 -4.86 10.87 0.63
C ARG A 235 -4.98 12.39 0.63
N ILE A 236 -6.13 12.91 0.21
CA ILE A 236 -6.36 14.36 0.13
C ILE A 236 -7.19 14.81 1.32
N LEU A 237 -6.64 15.74 2.11
CA LEU A 237 -7.38 16.41 3.17
C LEU A 237 -8.38 17.39 2.53
N LYS A 238 -9.66 17.23 2.87
CA LYS A 238 -10.74 18.09 2.39
C LYS A 238 -11.05 19.13 3.48
N ASN A 239 -10.53 20.35 3.34
CA ASN A 239 -10.87 21.48 4.22
C ASN A 239 -12.35 21.87 4.09
#